data_AF-A0A0K8PM30-F1
#
_entry.id   AF-A0A0K8PM30-F1
#
_cell.length_a   1.000
_cell.length_b   1.000
_cell.length_c   1.000
_cell.angle_alpha   90.00
_cell.angle_beta   90.00
_cell.angle_gamma   90.00
#
_symmetry.space_group_name_H-M   'P 1'
#
loop_
_entity.id
_entity.type
_entity.pdbx_description
1 polymer ?
#
loop_
_entity_poly.entity_id
_entity_poly.type
_entity_poly.pdbx_seq_one_letter_code
_entity_poly.pdbx_strand_id
1 'polypeptide(L)'
;MPRSKFTIRGSGFGDAQGLGTVYFGSSYAEIDTWSDTSISAYVPKGLPAGKVTVSVKGASGADAGGSSFDVIDLGPALPRTGWTAKASDASQWDAPGNMLDGNSDTRYSSGTGQYDGLWIQVDMGQTQTCDKIVLDVGGSVSDYARSADVYVSTDGTDWTKVTSVADGQRVHLISFPTQTARYIKVVNTSNVARNWWSVAEFNVYK
;
A
#
# COMPACT_ATOMS: atom_id res chain seq x y z
N MET A 1 5.30 -7.37 -1.16
CA MET A 1 4.50 -6.75 -2.23
C MET A 1 5.22 -5.51 -2.73
N PRO A 2 4.98 -5.09 -3.99
CA PRO A 2 5.50 -3.84 -4.52
C PRO A 2 5.26 -2.65 -3.59
N ARG A 3 6.25 -1.76 -3.50
CA ARG A 3 6.27 -0.48 -2.77
C ARG A 3 6.01 -0.56 -1.26
N SER A 4 5.88 -1.75 -0.68
CA SER A 4 5.88 -1.93 0.77
C SER A 4 7.26 -1.64 1.36
N LYS A 5 7.31 -1.04 2.56
CA LYS A 5 8.56 -0.78 3.28
C LYS A 5 9.05 -2.08 3.92
N PHE A 6 10.36 -2.28 3.91
CA PHE A 6 11.03 -3.37 4.61
C PHE A 6 12.31 -2.85 5.29
N THR A 7 12.88 -3.65 6.18
CA THR A 7 14.12 -3.31 6.89
C THR A 7 15.14 -4.43 6.78
N ILE A 8 16.35 -4.08 6.37
CA ILE A 8 17.55 -4.93 6.41
C ILE A 8 18.29 -4.59 7.70
N ARG A 9 18.74 -5.61 8.43
CA ARG A 9 19.62 -5.47 9.61
C ARG A 9 20.95 -6.15 9.33
N GLY A 10 22.04 -5.54 9.74
CA GLY A 10 23.39 -6.04 9.50
C GLY A 10 24.45 -5.16 10.14
N SER A 11 25.61 -5.06 9.49
CA SER A 11 26.76 -4.24 9.89
C SER A 11 27.62 -3.93 8.67
N GLY A 12 28.41 -2.86 8.70
CA GLY A 12 29.30 -2.50 7.59
C GLY A 12 28.58 -1.84 6.41
N PHE A 13 27.36 -1.35 6.62
CA PHE A 13 26.65 -0.55 5.63
C PHE A 13 27.20 0.88 5.54
N GLY A 14 27.90 1.36 6.57
CA GLY A 14 28.34 2.75 6.74
C GLY A 14 27.27 3.62 7.40
N ASP A 15 27.70 4.65 8.14
CA ASP A 15 26.83 5.48 8.99
C ASP A 15 25.81 6.33 8.23
N ALA A 16 25.99 6.50 6.92
CA ALA A 16 25.06 7.18 6.01
C ALA A 16 25.10 6.51 4.63
N GLN A 17 24.06 6.73 3.81
CA GLN A 17 23.93 6.04 2.52
C GLN A 17 25.17 6.22 1.63
N GLY A 18 25.66 7.45 1.42
CA GLY A 18 26.79 7.69 0.52
C GLY A 18 26.55 7.12 -0.89
N LEU A 19 27.44 6.24 -1.36
CA LEU A 19 27.27 5.49 -2.61
C LEU A 19 26.50 4.17 -2.45
N GLY A 20 25.94 3.92 -1.27
CA GLY A 20 25.26 2.69 -0.91
C GLY A 20 23.95 2.49 -1.67
N THR A 21 23.71 1.23 -2.03
CA THR A 21 22.56 0.82 -2.84
C THR A 21 22.00 -0.51 -2.35
N VAL A 22 20.69 -0.71 -2.54
CA VAL A 22 20.02 -1.99 -2.31
C VAL A 22 19.34 -2.45 -3.60
N TYR A 23 19.50 -3.72 -3.94
CA TYR A 23 18.87 -4.33 -5.12
C TYR A 23 18.07 -5.57 -4.75
N PHE A 24 16.93 -5.77 -5.42
CA PHE A 24 16.19 -7.03 -5.50
C PHE A 24 16.49 -7.66 -6.86
N GLY A 25 17.37 -8.66 -6.88
CA GLY A 25 17.94 -9.15 -8.13
C GLY A 25 18.65 -8.00 -8.88
N SER A 26 18.10 -7.59 -10.03
CA SER A 26 18.59 -6.45 -10.82
C SER A 26 17.82 -5.14 -10.59
N SER A 27 16.75 -5.16 -9.78
CA SER A 27 15.89 -4.00 -9.56
C SER A 27 16.34 -3.17 -8.36
N TYR A 28 16.56 -1.88 -8.57
CA TYR A 28 16.95 -0.94 -7.50
C TYR A 28 15.79 -0.68 -6.53
N ALA A 29 16.06 -0.74 -5.23
CA ALA A 29 15.12 -0.38 -4.17
C ALA A 29 15.33 1.08 -3.73
N GLU A 30 14.22 1.83 -3.65
CA GLU A 30 14.23 3.18 -3.06
C GLU A 30 14.59 3.09 -1.59
N ILE A 31 15.61 3.82 -1.16
CA ILE A 31 16.07 3.89 0.22
C ILE A 31 15.28 4.94 0.99
N ASP A 32 14.83 4.59 2.20
CA ASP A 32 14.17 5.50 3.13
C ASP A 32 15.13 6.00 4.21
N THR A 33 15.77 5.06 4.93
CA THR A 33 16.73 5.37 5.99
C THR A 33 17.95 4.46 5.91
N TRP A 34 19.10 4.98 6.32
CA TRP A 34 20.36 4.25 6.31
C TRP A 34 21.15 4.51 7.59
N SER A 35 21.73 3.44 8.14
CA SER A 35 22.77 3.47 9.16
C SER A 35 23.68 2.26 8.94
N ASP A 36 24.79 2.20 9.69
CA ASP A 36 25.74 1.08 9.56
C ASP A 36 25.08 -0.28 9.83
N THR A 37 24.04 -0.31 10.65
CA THR A 37 23.39 -1.53 11.11
C THR A 37 21.96 -1.73 10.61
N SER A 38 21.36 -0.73 9.98
CA SER A 38 19.98 -0.83 9.51
C SER A 38 19.72 0.01 8.26
N ILE A 39 19.08 -0.62 7.28
CA ILE A 39 18.59 0.05 6.08
C ILE A 39 17.09 -0.19 5.99
N SER A 40 16.29 0.87 5.92
CA SER A 40 14.89 0.75 5.50
C SER A 40 14.77 1.18 4.04
N ALA A 41 14.04 0.39 3.26
CA ALA A 41 13.85 0.63 1.84
C ALA A 41 12.47 0.12 1.40
N TYR A 42 12.10 0.37 0.14
CA TYR A 42 10.85 -0.06 -0.45
C TYR A 42 11.06 -1.14 -1.50
N VAL A 43 10.18 -2.15 -1.50
CA VAL A 43 10.20 -3.23 -2.49
C VAL A 43 9.93 -2.64 -3.88
N PRO A 44 10.77 -2.89 -4.90
CA PRO A 44 10.54 -2.39 -6.27
C PRO A 44 9.22 -2.88 -6.88
N LYS A 45 8.64 -2.08 -7.79
CA LYS A 45 7.47 -2.49 -8.60
C LYS A 45 7.90 -3.50 -9.68
N GLY A 46 7.01 -4.43 -10.00
CA GLY A 46 7.19 -5.36 -11.12
C GLY A 46 8.12 -6.55 -10.85
N LEU A 47 8.48 -6.79 -9.59
CA LEU A 47 9.19 -8.01 -9.23
C LEU A 47 8.30 -9.25 -9.44
N PRO A 48 8.86 -10.36 -9.96
CA PRO A 48 8.15 -11.63 -9.99
C PRO A 48 7.89 -12.11 -8.55
N ALA A 49 6.81 -12.88 -8.40
CA ALA A 49 6.52 -13.57 -7.16
C ALA A 49 7.61 -14.59 -6.78
N GLY A 50 7.74 -14.83 -5.48
CA GLY A 50 8.65 -15.82 -4.91
C GLY A 50 9.89 -15.21 -4.25
N LYS A 51 10.85 -16.07 -3.94
CA LYS A 51 12.07 -15.67 -3.23
C LYS A 51 13.00 -14.91 -4.16
N VAL A 52 13.40 -13.71 -3.74
CA VAL A 52 14.34 -12.86 -4.45
C VAL A 52 15.52 -12.52 -3.55
N THR A 53 16.72 -12.58 -4.12
CA THR A 53 17.94 -12.18 -3.44
C THR A 53 17.98 -10.66 -3.35
N VAL A 54 18.26 -10.18 -2.15
CA VAL A 54 18.53 -8.78 -1.87
C VAL A 54 20.02 -8.60 -1.61
N SER A 55 20.65 -7.69 -2.34
CA SER A 55 22.06 -7.34 -2.17
C SER A 55 22.20 -5.91 -1.68
N VAL A 56 23.19 -5.70 -0.81
CA VAL A 56 23.53 -4.38 -0.26
C VAL A 56 24.95 -4.04 -0.67
N LYS A 57 25.13 -2.88 -1.29
CA LYS A 57 26.43 -2.21 -1.40
C LYS A 57 26.50 -1.17 -0.29
N GLY A 58 27.52 -1.25 0.57
CA GLY A 58 27.75 -0.29 1.65
C GLY A 58 28.13 1.10 1.13
N ALA A 59 28.32 2.07 2.03
CA ALA A 59 28.60 3.46 1.70
C ALA A 59 29.84 3.68 0.80
N SER A 60 30.81 2.75 0.84
CA SER A 60 32.00 2.74 -0.02
C SER A 60 31.78 2.12 -1.42
N GLY A 61 30.60 1.58 -1.69
CA GLY A 61 30.27 0.82 -2.90
C GLY A 61 30.69 -0.66 -2.85
N ALA A 62 31.33 -1.11 -1.77
CA ALA A 62 31.69 -2.51 -1.57
C ALA A 62 30.47 -3.36 -1.18
N ASP A 63 30.50 -4.65 -1.50
CA ASP A 63 29.48 -5.60 -1.03
C ASP A 63 29.45 -5.64 0.50
N ALA A 64 28.29 -5.34 1.07
CA ALA A 64 28.05 -5.38 2.51
C ALA A 64 27.13 -6.56 2.92
N GLY A 65 26.98 -7.53 2.02
CA GLY A 65 26.21 -8.75 2.23
C GLY A 65 24.89 -8.80 1.46
N GLY A 66 24.18 -9.91 1.67
CA GLY A 66 22.90 -10.17 1.04
C GLY A 66 21.93 -10.89 1.96
N SER A 67 20.66 -10.85 1.60
CA SER A 67 19.55 -11.53 2.27
C SER A 67 18.60 -12.07 1.20
N SER A 68 17.58 -12.80 1.61
CA SER A 68 16.50 -13.20 0.71
C SER A 68 15.17 -12.76 1.28
N PHE A 69 14.30 -12.23 0.43
CA PHE A 69 12.94 -11.84 0.81
C PHE A 69 11.94 -12.58 -0.06
N ASP A 70 10.77 -12.88 0.50
CA ASP A 70 9.67 -13.45 -0.26
C ASP A 70 8.80 -12.32 -0.82
N VAL A 71 8.76 -12.22 -2.14
CA VAL A 71 7.77 -11.41 -2.84
C VAL A 71 6.47 -12.19 -2.84
N ILE A 72 5.55 -11.75 -1.99
CA ILE A 72 4.21 -12.35 -1.88
C ILE A 72 3.47 -12.18 -3.21
N ASP A 73 3.06 -13.31 -3.79
CA ASP A 73 2.02 -13.36 -4.82
C ASP A 73 0.66 -13.22 -4.17
N LEU A 74 -0.14 -12.26 -4.63
CA LEU A 74 -1.52 -12.10 -4.19
C LEU A 74 -2.50 -12.86 -5.09
N GLY A 75 -2.02 -13.46 -6.19
CA GLY A 75 -2.86 -13.90 -7.28
C GLY A 75 -3.41 -12.72 -8.10
N PRO A 76 -4.28 -13.00 -9.09
CA PRO A 76 -4.91 -11.95 -9.88
C PRO A 76 -5.89 -11.13 -9.02
N ALA A 77 -5.82 -9.81 -9.14
CA ALA A 77 -6.86 -8.94 -8.59
C ALA A 77 -8.21 -9.23 -9.26
N LEU A 78 -9.30 -9.02 -8.51
CA LEU A 78 -10.64 -9.07 -9.07
C LEU A 78 -10.79 -8.01 -10.19
N PRO A 79 -11.45 -8.33 -11.32
CA PRO A 79 -11.68 -7.35 -12.38
C PRO A 79 -12.52 -6.17 -11.88
N ARG A 80 -12.02 -4.95 -12.10
CA ARG A 80 -12.68 -3.71 -11.66
C ARG A 80 -13.72 -3.17 -12.64
N THR A 81 -14.02 -3.91 -13.70
CA THR A 81 -14.99 -3.50 -14.72
C THR A 81 -16.36 -3.27 -14.08
N GLY A 82 -16.91 -2.07 -14.25
CA GLY A 82 -18.22 -1.69 -13.71
C GLY A 82 -18.21 -1.31 -12.22
N TRP A 83 -17.05 -1.30 -11.56
CA TRP A 83 -16.96 -0.83 -10.18
C TRP A 83 -17.14 0.67 -10.10
N THR A 84 -17.65 1.14 -8.95
CA THR A 84 -17.76 2.57 -8.66
C THR A 84 -17.19 2.88 -7.28
N ALA A 85 -16.76 4.13 -7.08
CA ALA A 85 -16.16 4.61 -5.85
C ALA A 85 -16.87 5.85 -5.32
N LYS A 86 -16.97 5.96 -3.99
CA LYS A 86 -17.43 7.15 -3.26
C LYS A 86 -16.50 7.43 -2.09
N ALA A 87 -16.50 8.66 -1.61
CA ALA A 87 -15.79 9.06 -0.41
C ALA A 87 -16.61 10.07 0.39
N SER A 88 -16.29 10.24 1.68
CA SER A 88 -16.90 11.27 2.53
C SER A 88 -16.53 12.68 2.07
N ASP A 89 -15.29 12.85 1.61
CA ASP A 89 -14.70 14.10 1.16
C ASP A 89 -13.87 13.79 -0.09
N ALA A 90 -13.79 14.73 -1.03
CA ALA A 90 -12.93 14.59 -2.19
C ALA A 90 -12.46 15.95 -2.68
N SER A 91 -11.20 16.02 -3.10
CA SER A 91 -10.69 17.08 -3.96
C SER A 91 -11.50 17.09 -5.26
N GLN A 92 -11.84 18.28 -5.76
CA GLN A 92 -12.55 18.44 -7.03
C GLN A 92 -11.74 17.94 -8.25
N TRP A 93 -10.43 17.72 -8.08
CA TRP A 93 -9.51 17.28 -9.13
C TRP A 93 -9.13 15.80 -9.04
N ASP A 94 -9.29 15.21 -7.86
CA ASP A 94 -8.81 13.86 -7.53
C ASP A 94 -10.01 12.99 -7.09
N ALA A 95 -10.89 12.71 -8.06
CA ALA A 95 -12.14 12.01 -7.82
C ALA A 95 -11.91 10.57 -7.29
N PRO A 96 -12.82 10.02 -6.46
CA PRO A 96 -12.73 8.64 -5.97
C PRO A 96 -12.54 7.59 -7.08
N GLY A 97 -13.10 7.81 -8.27
CA GLY A 97 -12.97 6.86 -9.40
C GLY A 97 -11.54 6.61 -9.85
N ASN A 98 -10.61 7.54 -9.60
CA ASN A 98 -9.20 7.39 -9.96
C ASN A 98 -8.55 6.21 -9.24
N MET A 99 -9.06 5.79 -8.07
CA MET A 99 -8.51 4.63 -7.36
C MET A 99 -8.79 3.28 -8.07
N LEU A 100 -9.58 3.28 -9.14
CA LEU A 100 -10.03 2.08 -9.87
C LEU A 100 -9.54 2.04 -11.33
N ASP A 101 -8.76 3.02 -11.77
CA ASP A 101 -8.47 3.23 -13.20
C ASP A 101 -7.24 2.47 -13.73
N GLY A 102 -6.39 1.91 -12.85
CA GLY A 102 -5.21 1.15 -13.25
C GLY A 102 -3.98 2.01 -13.51
N ASN A 103 -4.07 3.30 -13.24
CA ASN A 103 -3.03 4.27 -13.45
C ASN A 103 -2.48 4.78 -12.11
N SER A 104 -1.31 4.29 -11.72
CA SER A 104 -0.66 4.72 -10.48
C SER A 104 -0.21 6.20 -10.45
N ASP A 105 -0.34 6.92 -11.56
CA ASP A 105 -0.03 8.35 -11.66
C ASP A 105 -1.24 9.24 -11.35
N THR A 106 -2.46 8.69 -11.40
CA THR A 106 -3.69 9.33 -10.91
C THR A 106 -3.99 8.88 -9.49
N ARG A 107 -4.85 9.64 -8.79
CA ARG A 107 -5.27 9.30 -7.42
C ARG A 107 -6.63 9.85 -7.07
N TYR A 108 -7.26 9.21 -6.10
CA TYR A 108 -8.21 9.87 -5.21
C TYR A 108 -7.43 10.72 -4.19
N SER A 109 -7.99 11.86 -3.81
CA SER A 109 -7.55 12.62 -2.64
C SER A 109 -8.75 13.17 -1.87
N SER A 110 -8.70 13.09 -0.54
CA SER A 110 -9.72 13.67 0.35
C SER A 110 -9.88 15.19 0.17
N GLY A 111 -8.87 15.88 -0.34
CA GLY A 111 -8.86 17.35 -0.46
C GLY A 111 -8.81 18.09 0.89
N THR A 112 -8.68 17.35 1.99
CA THR A 112 -8.64 17.85 3.36
C THR A 112 -7.70 17.00 4.21
N GLY A 113 -7.22 17.56 5.33
CA GLY A 113 -6.38 16.84 6.28
C GLY A 113 -7.09 15.59 6.81
N GLN A 114 -6.35 14.51 7.09
CA GLN A 114 -6.94 13.28 7.59
C GLN A 114 -7.58 13.48 8.97
N TYR A 115 -8.77 12.93 9.17
CA TYR A 115 -9.47 12.91 10.44
C TYR A 115 -10.18 11.57 10.65
N ASP A 116 -10.44 11.24 11.91
CA ASP A 116 -11.16 10.03 12.30
C ASP A 116 -12.60 10.05 11.77
N GLY A 117 -12.98 9.03 11.01
CA GLY A 117 -14.29 8.91 10.36
C GLY A 117 -14.30 9.26 8.87
N LEU A 118 -13.20 9.80 8.31
CA LEU A 118 -13.03 9.97 6.86
C LEU A 118 -13.13 8.60 6.18
N TRP A 119 -13.91 8.44 5.10
CA TRP A 119 -14.11 7.12 4.49
C TRP A 119 -14.05 7.12 2.96
N ILE A 120 -13.63 5.97 2.41
CA ILE A 120 -13.81 5.59 1.02
C ILE A 120 -14.68 4.33 0.93
N GLN A 121 -15.44 4.19 -0.15
CA GLN A 121 -16.32 3.06 -0.41
C GLN A 121 -16.20 2.64 -1.87
N VAL A 122 -16.09 1.34 -2.10
CA VAL A 122 -16.15 0.68 -3.42
C VAL A 122 -17.43 -0.13 -3.52
N ASP A 123 -18.18 0.04 -4.60
CA ASP A 123 -19.19 -0.90 -5.08
C ASP A 123 -18.59 -1.73 -6.21
N MET A 124 -18.48 -3.04 -6.01
CA MET A 124 -17.94 -3.98 -7.01
C MET A 124 -18.98 -4.33 -8.11
N GLY A 125 -20.16 -3.72 -8.08
CA GLY A 125 -21.27 -3.90 -9.03
C GLY A 125 -22.07 -5.19 -8.80
N GLN A 126 -21.42 -6.22 -8.26
CA GLN A 126 -22.00 -7.51 -7.91
C GLN A 126 -21.28 -8.10 -6.70
N THR A 127 -21.90 -9.06 -6.04
CA THR A 127 -21.29 -9.77 -4.90
C THR A 127 -20.09 -10.60 -5.38
N GLN A 128 -18.97 -10.48 -4.67
CA GLN A 128 -17.71 -11.19 -4.90
C GLN A 128 -17.25 -11.88 -3.62
N THR A 129 -16.51 -12.98 -3.76
CA THR A 129 -15.77 -13.59 -2.66
C THR A 129 -14.36 -12.99 -2.60
N CYS A 130 -13.97 -12.44 -1.46
CA CYS A 130 -12.67 -11.80 -1.26
C CYS A 130 -12.14 -11.99 0.16
N ASP A 131 -10.83 -11.86 0.34
CA ASP A 131 -10.17 -11.99 1.64
C ASP A 131 -9.09 -10.92 1.88
N LYS A 132 -8.80 -10.10 0.87
CA LYS A 132 -7.75 -9.08 0.89
C LYS A 132 -8.14 -7.85 0.09
N ILE A 133 -7.69 -6.70 0.57
CA ILE A 133 -7.59 -5.48 -0.23
C ILE A 133 -6.17 -4.93 -0.21
N VAL A 134 -5.80 -4.23 -1.27
CA VAL A 134 -4.58 -3.44 -1.37
C VAL A 134 -4.94 -1.98 -1.63
N LEU A 135 -4.41 -1.09 -0.79
CA LEU A 135 -4.45 0.36 -1.00
C LEU A 135 -3.03 0.83 -1.31
N ASP A 136 -2.79 1.30 -2.52
CA ASP A 136 -1.52 1.90 -2.94
C ASP A 136 -1.66 3.43 -3.02
N VAL A 137 -0.81 4.15 -2.32
CA VAL A 137 -0.78 5.62 -2.33
C VAL A 137 -0.16 6.22 -3.62
N GLY A 138 0.48 5.38 -4.44
CA GLY A 138 1.15 5.78 -5.67
C GLY A 138 2.30 6.76 -5.42
N GLY A 139 2.26 7.90 -6.10
CA GLY A 139 3.25 8.98 -5.94
C GLY A 139 3.04 9.86 -4.69
N SER A 140 1.89 9.76 -4.00
CA SER A 140 1.54 10.66 -2.88
C SER A 140 2.07 10.15 -1.55
N VAL A 141 3.37 9.89 -1.49
CA VAL A 141 4.05 9.06 -0.49
C VAL A 141 3.90 9.46 0.98
N SER A 142 3.34 10.64 1.29
CA SER A 142 3.04 11.09 2.66
C SER A 142 1.55 11.00 3.03
N ASP A 143 0.67 10.78 2.06
CA ASP A 143 -0.80 10.91 2.19
C ASP A 143 -1.52 9.56 2.33
N TYR A 144 -0.81 8.51 2.72
CA TYR A 144 -1.40 7.21 3.06
C TYR A 144 -2.11 7.24 4.42
N ALA A 145 -3.07 6.35 4.67
CA ALA A 145 -3.74 6.26 5.97
C ALA A 145 -2.77 5.80 7.06
N ARG A 146 -2.81 6.38 8.26
CA ARG A 146 -1.98 5.87 9.38
C ARG A 146 -2.65 4.70 10.10
N SER A 147 -3.97 4.74 10.20
CA SER A 147 -4.78 3.61 10.62
C SER A 147 -6.15 3.66 9.97
N ALA A 148 -6.77 2.50 9.77
CA ALA A 148 -8.10 2.41 9.22
C ALA A 148 -8.82 1.13 9.66
N ASP A 149 -10.14 1.18 9.67
CA ASP A 149 -11.03 0.03 9.81
C ASP A 149 -11.59 -0.35 8.44
N VAL A 150 -11.70 -1.65 8.18
CA VAL A 150 -12.29 -2.17 6.94
C VAL A 150 -13.61 -2.85 7.24
N TYR A 151 -14.61 -2.50 6.44
CA TYR A 151 -15.96 -3.01 6.51
C TYR A 151 -16.38 -3.59 5.16
N VAL A 152 -17.25 -4.59 5.20
CA VAL A 152 -17.86 -5.17 4.01
C VAL A 152 -19.38 -5.14 4.13
N SER A 153 -20.08 -5.18 2.99
CA SER A 153 -21.54 -5.23 2.94
C SER A 153 -22.02 -5.89 1.65
N THR A 154 -23.21 -6.50 1.68
CA THR A 154 -23.91 -7.00 0.49
C THR A 154 -24.91 -5.99 -0.08
N ASP A 155 -25.41 -5.05 0.73
CA ASP A 155 -26.49 -4.12 0.37
C ASP A 155 -26.07 -2.65 0.35
N GLY A 156 -24.93 -2.31 0.96
CA GLY A 156 -24.40 -0.95 1.05
C GLY A 156 -24.95 -0.15 2.24
N THR A 157 -25.81 -0.75 3.07
CA THR A 157 -26.45 -0.14 4.24
C THR A 157 -26.03 -0.82 5.54
N ASP A 158 -26.01 -2.14 5.58
CA ASP A 158 -25.59 -2.92 6.73
C ASP A 158 -24.12 -3.32 6.59
N TRP A 159 -23.29 -2.88 7.54
CA TRP A 159 -21.84 -3.00 7.45
C TRP A 159 -21.27 -3.88 8.55
N THR A 160 -20.43 -4.85 8.16
CA THR A 160 -19.67 -5.69 9.07
C THR A 160 -18.21 -5.28 9.06
N LYS A 161 -17.66 -4.89 10.22
CA LYS A 161 -16.22 -4.68 10.37
C LYS A 161 -15.49 -6.02 10.26
N VAL A 162 -14.51 -6.12 9.38
CA VAL A 162 -13.77 -7.36 9.13
C VAL A 162 -12.34 -7.34 9.66
N THR A 163 -11.71 -6.15 9.74
CA THR A 163 -10.37 -5.97 10.29
C THR A 163 -10.03 -4.49 10.53
N SER A 164 -8.87 -4.24 11.12
CA SER A 164 -8.23 -2.92 11.26
C SER A 164 -6.78 -3.00 10.77
N VAL A 165 -6.25 -1.89 10.26
CA VAL A 165 -4.84 -1.74 9.85
C VAL A 165 -4.22 -0.53 10.54
N ALA A 166 -2.95 -0.65 10.95
CA ALA A 166 -2.13 0.43 11.50
C ALA A 166 -0.63 0.14 11.24
N ASP A 167 -0.28 -0.15 9.99
CA ASP A 167 1.04 -0.66 9.59
C ASP A 167 2.04 0.45 9.17
N GLY A 168 1.56 1.69 9.06
CA GLY A 168 2.34 2.85 8.63
C GLY A 168 2.93 2.74 7.21
N GLN A 169 2.34 1.91 6.34
CA GLN A 169 2.87 1.61 5.02
C GLN A 169 2.33 2.54 3.93
N ARG A 170 3.15 2.83 2.91
CA ARG A 170 2.71 3.47 1.66
C ARG A 170 1.77 2.57 0.83
N VAL A 171 1.88 1.26 1.03
CA VAL A 171 1.00 0.24 0.46
C VAL A 171 0.47 -0.62 1.58
N HIS A 172 -0.83 -0.54 1.83
CA HIS A 172 -1.51 -1.39 2.81
C HIS A 172 -1.95 -2.68 2.14
N LEU A 173 -1.42 -3.83 2.57
CA LEU A 173 -2.08 -5.11 2.35
C LEU A 173 -2.93 -5.42 3.57
N ILE A 174 -4.23 -5.48 3.36
CA ILE A 174 -5.18 -5.69 4.44
C ILE A 174 -5.86 -7.02 4.20
N SER A 175 -5.49 -8.03 4.98
CA SER A 175 -6.10 -9.36 4.97
C SER A 175 -7.20 -9.48 6.03
N PHE A 176 -8.24 -10.24 5.74
CA PHE A 176 -9.36 -10.53 6.63
C PHE A 176 -9.94 -11.92 6.34
N PRO A 177 -10.74 -12.51 7.26
CA PRO A 177 -11.41 -13.79 6.98
C PRO A 177 -12.28 -13.69 5.71
N THR A 178 -12.25 -14.70 4.84
CA THR A 178 -12.98 -14.70 3.56
C THR A 178 -14.43 -14.24 3.72
N GLN A 179 -14.82 -13.25 2.92
CA GLN A 179 -16.15 -12.66 2.88
C GLN A 179 -16.78 -12.82 1.50
N THR A 180 -18.11 -12.83 1.47
CA THR A 180 -18.92 -12.69 0.26
C THR A 180 -19.65 -11.35 0.36
N ALA A 181 -19.19 -10.35 -0.40
CA ALA A 181 -19.63 -8.96 -0.28
C ALA A 181 -19.70 -8.27 -1.63
N ARG A 182 -20.53 -7.23 -1.76
CA ARG A 182 -20.59 -6.37 -2.94
C ARG A 182 -19.86 -5.05 -2.71
N TYR A 183 -19.89 -4.56 -1.48
CA TYR A 183 -19.31 -3.29 -1.10
C TYR A 183 -18.19 -3.48 -0.10
N ILE A 184 -17.16 -2.65 -0.23
CA ILE A 184 -16.08 -2.53 0.75
C ILE A 184 -15.99 -1.05 1.14
N LYS A 185 -15.90 -0.78 2.44
CA LYS A 185 -15.70 0.56 2.98
C LYS A 185 -14.47 0.55 3.88
N VAL A 186 -13.61 1.54 3.68
CA VAL A 186 -12.43 1.77 4.52
C VAL A 186 -12.64 3.09 5.23
N VAL A 187 -12.54 3.08 6.55
CA VAL A 187 -12.75 4.24 7.41
C VAL A 187 -11.43 4.56 8.10
N ASN A 188 -10.89 5.76 7.86
CA ASN A 188 -9.70 6.24 8.54
C ASN A 188 -10.01 6.41 10.03
N THR A 189 -9.11 5.93 10.88
CA THR A 189 -9.23 6.04 12.34
C THR A 189 -8.14 6.94 12.95
N SER A 190 -7.38 7.62 12.09
CA SER A 190 -6.28 8.49 12.48
C SER A 190 -6.59 9.97 12.20
N ASN A 191 -5.95 10.84 12.99
CA ASN A 191 -6.04 12.29 12.83
C ASN A 191 -4.67 12.85 12.41
N VAL A 192 -4.53 13.23 11.14
CA VAL A 192 -3.28 13.73 10.54
C VAL A 192 -3.57 14.98 9.72
N ALA A 193 -3.82 16.09 10.40
CA ALA A 193 -4.28 17.34 9.78
C ALA A 193 -3.35 17.91 8.69
N ARG A 194 -2.05 17.57 8.70
CA ARG A 194 -1.06 18.06 7.73
C ARG A 194 -0.99 17.27 6.42
N ASN A 195 -1.57 16.08 6.38
CA ASN A 195 -1.55 15.21 5.21
C ASN A 195 -2.97 14.98 4.73
N TRP A 196 -3.16 14.87 3.43
CA TRP A 196 -4.42 14.39 2.87
C TRP A 196 -4.49 12.87 3.00
N TRP A 197 -5.65 12.29 2.70
CA TRP A 197 -5.75 10.86 2.43
C TRP A 197 -5.84 10.65 0.92
N SER A 198 -4.85 9.97 0.35
CA SER A 198 -4.80 9.63 -1.05
C SER A 198 -4.68 8.13 -1.30
N VAL A 199 -5.32 7.68 -2.37
CA VAL A 199 -5.26 6.29 -2.87
C VAL A 199 -5.15 6.37 -4.38
N ALA A 200 -4.03 5.92 -4.92
CA ALA A 200 -3.81 5.79 -6.37
C ALA A 200 -4.48 4.54 -6.89
N GLU A 201 -4.37 3.41 -6.19
CA GLU A 201 -4.97 2.15 -6.62
C GLU A 201 -5.61 1.40 -5.45
N PHE A 202 -6.87 1.00 -5.63
CA PHE A 202 -7.63 0.10 -4.77
C PHE A 202 -7.83 -1.23 -5.52
N ASN A 203 -7.32 -2.32 -4.95
CA ASN A 203 -7.45 -3.66 -5.51
C ASN A 203 -8.04 -4.63 -4.47
N VAL A 204 -8.79 -5.63 -4.94
CA VAL A 204 -9.38 -6.69 -4.10
C VAL A 204 -8.91 -8.04 -4.62
N TYR A 205 -8.66 -8.98 -3.72
CA TYR A 205 -8.18 -10.32 -4.03
C TYR A 205 -8.97 -11.39 -3.26
N LYS A 206 -8.77 -12.64 -3.67
CA LYS A 206 -9.31 -13.85 -3.05
C LYS A 206 -8.18 -14.73 -2.52
#